data_AF-A0A7Y6L8N1-F1
#
_entry.id   AF-A0A7Y6L8N1-F1
#
_cell.length_a   1.000
_cell.length_b   1.000
_cell.length_c   1.000
_cell.angle_alpha   90.00
_cell.angle_beta   90.00
_cell.angle_gamma   90.00
#
_symmetry.space_group_name_H-M   'P 1'
#
loop_
_entity.id
_entity.type
_entity.pdbx_description
1 polymer ?
#
loop_
_entity_poly.entity_id
_entity_poly.type
_entity_poly.pdbx_seq_one_letter_code
_entity_poly.pdbx_strand_id
1 'polypeptide(L)'
;MAERGGGTARVSRRQLLRGGATILAATALTGHSASAAVGPGRPGPLGPAGAGRPRSELLARVINVADLGAVGDGRTDDSAAFELAYTLAASRVTGGVGRTVIEIPAGEFLITRPNALLDGAAPLRPANGLRYIGAGKRMTTIVFRPATGPGSFLCRNENIWSNIAFERIQFRSATPGASFFSSYSTGQAQDYRFTECEWMGEWEYGLALDGTDTNSEMRWEACRVGGAYRRAFLYSGLSRRGQTDPNQQDQFLNYWFTDMKVEYEWGNFLEFPYGGSITCRGGSYIMTGTRPENTPEYGTSSTFFRFPVPQHHDSVQRFHAQDIRFEVRNPDTRVIDCQWKSGTVHFSDCDDTGQAFKDFAPDLRAHRYTVGPRGPLIRYDSCQLVGRHEYRALEREAPAQTVARYDMCLLRSHPEADFVATEGAAARETGFVTFINCLDGTPARESPATEPEPAAPEAAAEPAAPEAPSAPAGQGKAEAPPEAPPATVPPPGR
;
A
#
# COMPACT_ATOMS: atom_id res chain seq x y z
N MET A 1 57.02 -17.96 24.89
CA MET A 1 56.94 -16.55 25.33
C MET A 1 56.26 -15.77 24.21
N ALA A 2 55.09 -15.17 24.31
CA ALA A 2 54.02 -15.12 25.29
C ALA A 2 52.74 -14.71 24.51
N GLU A 3 51.61 -15.29 24.86
CA GLU A 3 50.27 -15.02 24.29
C GLU A 3 49.75 -13.63 24.69
N ARG A 4 48.84 -13.09 23.85
CA ARG A 4 47.70 -12.20 24.17
C ARG A 4 46.91 -12.04 22.85
N GLY A 5 45.66 -12.47 22.67
CA GLY A 5 44.56 -12.64 23.61
C GLY A 5 43.64 -11.42 23.54
N GLY A 6 42.79 -11.32 22.51
CA GLY A 6 41.89 -10.20 22.28
C GLY A 6 40.57 -10.65 21.66
N GLY A 7 39.76 -11.35 22.46
CA GLY A 7 38.42 -11.78 22.06
C GLY A 7 37.46 -10.60 21.96
N THR A 8 36.87 -10.41 20.80
CA THR A 8 35.69 -9.58 20.62
C THR A 8 34.49 -10.29 21.23
N ALA A 9 34.01 -9.76 22.36
CA ALA A 9 32.82 -10.28 23.04
C ALA A 9 31.61 -10.14 22.11
N ARG A 10 31.12 -11.27 21.59
CA ARG A 10 29.80 -11.38 20.97
C ARG A 10 28.75 -11.07 22.04
N VAL A 11 28.08 -9.93 21.92
CA VAL A 11 26.88 -9.63 22.72
C VAL A 11 25.77 -10.60 22.29
N SER A 12 25.26 -11.36 23.25
CA SER A 12 24.26 -12.41 23.05
C SER A 12 22.88 -11.83 22.73
N ARG A 13 22.25 -12.38 21.69
CA ARG A 13 20.91 -12.13 21.10
C ARG A 13 19.70 -12.25 22.06
N ARG A 14 19.87 -12.26 23.39
CA ARG A 14 18.80 -12.56 24.36
C ARG A 14 18.58 -11.52 25.48
N GLN A 15 19.18 -10.33 25.41
CA GLN A 15 19.03 -9.30 26.47
C GLN A 15 18.31 -7.99 26.07
N LEU A 16 17.77 -7.85 24.86
CA LEU A 16 17.01 -6.65 24.48
C LEU A 16 15.52 -6.67 24.90
N LEU A 17 15.07 -7.69 25.63
CA LEU A 17 13.71 -7.80 26.13
C LEU A 17 13.73 -8.05 27.64
N ARG A 18 13.98 -7.01 28.45
CA ARG A 18 13.55 -6.88 29.88
C ARG A 18 14.11 -5.62 30.56
N GLY A 19 13.22 -4.75 31.05
CA GLY A 19 13.44 -3.73 32.09
C GLY A 19 14.18 -2.47 31.62
N GLY A 20 13.76 -1.23 31.88
CA GLY A 20 13.00 -0.69 33.01
C GLY A 20 13.96 -0.01 33.99
N ALA A 21 14.11 1.31 33.94
CA ALA A 21 14.59 2.12 35.06
C ALA A 21 14.14 3.58 34.93
N THR A 22 13.29 3.96 35.87
CA THR A 22 12.70 5.26 36.14
C THR A 22 13.73 6.18 36.82
N ILE A 23 13.84 7.43 36.40
CA ILE A 23 14.38 8.52 37.23
C ILE A 23 13.27 9.56 37.42
N LEU A 24 12.90 9.76 38.68
CA LEU A 24 11.94 10.75 39.17
C LEU A 24 12.66 12.10 39.34
N ALA A 25 12.16 13.13 38.70
CA ALA A 25 12.38 14.52 39.09
C ALA A 25 11.01 15.17 39.23
N ALA A 26 10.63 15.49 40.47
CA ALA A 26 9.38 16.14 40.80
C ALA A 26 9.56 17.67 40.72
N THR A 27 8.74 18.33 39.91
CA THR A 27 8.52 19.77 40.01
C THR A 27 7.03 20.00 40.28
N ALA A 28 6.75 20.53 41.46
CA ALA A 28 5.42 20.90 41.92
C ALA A 28 4.96 22.18 41.21
N LEU A 29 3.77 22.15 40.62
CA LEU A 29 3.04 23.34 40.19
C LEU A 29 1.69 23.37 40.91
N THR A 30 1.52 24.39 41.73
CA THR A 30 0.34 24.73 42.51
C THR A 30 -0.75 25.29 41.59
N GLY A 31 -1.81 24.52 41.36
CA GLY A 31 -3.03 24.96 40.68
C GLY A 31 -4.15 25.22 41.70
N HIS A 32 -4.66 26.45 41.70
CA HIS A 32 -5.68 26.94 42.63
C HIS A 32 -7.05 26.28 42.39
N SER A 33 -7.67 25.87 43.50
CA SER A 33 -9.04 25.40 43.61
C SER A 33 -10.05 26.49 43.24
N ALA A 34 -11.05 26.13 42.43
CA ALA A 34 -12.34 26.80 42.40
C ALA A 34 -13.42 25.75 42.70
N SER A 35 -13.94 25.82 43.93
CA SER A 35 -15.00 24.98 44.46
C SER A 35 -16.34 25.63 44.14
N ALA A 36 -17.24 24.90 43.47
CA ALA A 36 -18.64 25.28 43.34
C ALA A 36 -19.48 24.35 44.21
N ALA A 37 -20.08 24.95 45.25
CA ALA A 37 -20.92 24.30 46.22
C ALA A 37 -22.27 23.86 45.60
N VAL A 38 -22.69 22.63 45.88
CA VAL A 38 -24.08 22.18 45.75
C VAL A 38 -24.50 21.62 47.10
N GLY A 39 -25.57 22.18 47.65
CA GLY A 39 -26.08 21.93 49.00
C GLY A 39 -26.74 20.55 49.21
N PRO A 40 -27.06 20.20 50.46
CA PRO A 40 -27.38 18.84 50.86
C PRO A 40 -28.88 18.54 51.00
N GLY A 41 -29.24 17.27 50.81
CA GLY A 41 -30.51 16.65 51.25
C GLY A 41 -30.94 15.56 50.26
N ARG A 42 -31.30 14.33 50.62
CA ARG A 42 -31.53 13.60 51.89
C ARG A 42 -31.59 12.09 51.51
N PRO A 43 -31.28 11.12 52.38
CA PRO A 43 -31.09 9.71 51.97
C PRO A 43 -32.36 8.84 52.13
N GLY A 44 -32.49 7.80 51.30
CA GLY A 44 -33.46 6.71 51.43
C GLY A 44 -33.04 5.48 50.59
N PRO A 45 -33.41 4.23 50.96
CA PRO A 45 -32.44 3.11 50.96
C PRO A 45 -32.73 1.94 49.98
N LEU A 46 -31.64 1.22 49.69
CA LEU A 46 -31.48 -0.22 49.37
C LEU A 46 -32.00 -0.81 48.05
N GLY A 47 -31.05 -1.34 47.27
CA GLY A 47 -31.20 -2.44 46.32
C GLY A 47 -29.87 -2.78 45.64
N PRO A 48 -29.34 -4.03 45.73
CA PRO A 48 -28.06 -4.37 45.11
C PRO A 48 -28.30 -4.74 43.64
N ALA A 49 -27.88 -3.87 42.73
CA ALA A 49 -27.76 -4.19 41.31
C ALA A 49 -26.30 -4.05 40.90
N GLY A 50 -25.80 -5.04 40.18
CA GLY A 50 -24.39 -5.23 39.83
C GLY A 50 -23.72 -3.96 39.29
N ALA A 51 -22.45 -3.79 39.66
CA ALA A 51 -21.59 -2.68 39.29
C ALA A 51 -21.44 -2.57 37.77
N GLY A 52 -22.38 -1.89 37.13
CA GLY A 52 -22.15 -1.23 35.85
C GLY A 52 -21.17 -0.11 36.10
N ARG A 53 -19.97 -0.19 35.48
CA ARG A 53 -19.09 0.99 35.39
C ARG A 53 -19.92 2.15 34.82
N PRO A 54 -19.92 3.34 35.45
CA PRO A 54 -20.72 4.45 34.96
C PRO A 54 -20.28 4.82 33.54
N ARG A 55 -21.28 5.05 32.67
CA ARG A 55 -21.11 5.47 31.27
C ARG A 55 -20.22 6.72 31.12
N SER A 56 -20.02 7.49 32.20
CA SER A 56 -19.09 8.62 32.27
C SER A 56 -17.61 8.24 32.12
N GLU A 57 -17.17 7.04 32.54
CA GLU A 57 -15.77 6.60 32.33
C GLU A 57 -15.49 6.20 30.87
N LEU A 58 -16.50 5.74 30.14
CA LEU A 58 -16.40 5.44 28.70
C LEU A 58 -16.43 6.74 27.87
N LEU A 59 -17.25 7.72 28.26
CA LEU A 59 -17.22 9.07 27.70
C LEU A 59 -15.89 9.79 28.00
N ALA A 60 -15.22 9.48 29.11
CA ALA A 60 -13.89 10.03 29.43
C ALA A 60 -12.78 9.60 28.46
N ARG A 61 -13.03 8.65 27.56
CA ARG A 61 -12.01 8.10 26.64
C ARG A 61 -12.27 8.40 25.17
N VAL A 62 -13.41 8.98 24.82
CA VAL A 62 -13.69 9.45 23.46
C VAL A 62 -13.52 10.97 23.42
N ILE A 63 -12.89 11.48 22.38
CA ILE A 63 -12.77 12.91 22.11
C ILE A 63 -13.38 13.13 20.73
N ASN A 64 -14.48 13.86 20.65
CA ASN A 64 -15.03 14.28 19.37
C ASN A 64 -14.40 15.62 18.97
N VAL A 65 -13.85 15.72 17.76
CA VAL A 65 -13.20 16.96 17.30
C VAL A 65 -14.17 18.15 17.17
N ALA A 66 -15.46 17.90 16.96
CA ALA A 66 -16.47 18.96 16.92
C ALA A 66 -16.69 19.60 18.30
N ASP A 67 -16.58 18.83 19.39
CA ASP A 67 -16.64 19.36 20.77
C ASP A 67 -15.44 20.28 21.08
N LEU A 68 -14.39 20.21 20.26
CA LEU A 68 -13.17 21.03 20.35
C LEU A 68 -13.16 22.18 19.33
N GLY A 69 -14.28 22.43 18.65
CA GLY A 69 -14.46 23.56 17.75
C GLY A 69 -14.19 23.26 16.27
N ALA A 70 -13.99 22.00 15.87
CA ALA A 70 -13.97 21.65 14.45
C ALA A 70 -15.36 21.86 13.83
N VAL A 71 -15.41 22.52 12.67
CA VAL A 71 -16.64 22.85 11.95
C VAL A 71 -16.97 21.80 10.89
N GLY A 72 -15.97 21.32 10.13
CA GLY A 72 -16.19 20.27 9.13
C GLY A 72 -16.96 20.72 7.88
N ASP A 73 -16.82 21.99 7.48
CA ASP A 73 -17.47 22.61 6.30
C ASP A 73 -16.58 22.70 5.05
N GLY A 74 -15.36 22.17 5.11
CA GLY A 74 -14.34 22.17 4.05
C GLY A 74 -13.66 23.52 3.83
N ARG A 75 -13.98 24.54 4.64
CA ARG A 75 -13.55 25.94 4.45
C ARG A 75 -12.88 26.51 5.69
N THR A 76 -13.46 26.26 6.85
CA THR A 76 -12.91 26.68 8.14
C THR A 76 -11.66 25.86 8.44
N ASP A 77 -10.58 26.51 8.85
CA ASP A 77 -9.36 25.80 9.25
C ASP A 77 -9.56 25.10 10.60
N ASP A 78 -9.73 23.78 10.55
CA ASP A 78 -10.00 22.93 11.70
C ASP A 78 -8.71 22.50 12.43
N SER A 79 -7.53 22.93 11.98
CA SER A 79 -6.24 22.45 12.52
C SER A 79 -6.14 22.55 14.04
N ALA A 80 -6.68 23.61 14.66
CA ALA A 80 -6.61 23.82 16.11
C ALA A 80 -7.40 22.78 16.91
N ALA A 81 -8.57 22.38 16.42
CA ALA A 81 -9.39 21.38 17.09
C ALA A 81 -8.72 20.00 17.05
N PHE A 82 -8.08 19.65 15.92
CA PHE A 82 -7.35 18.39 15.78
C PHE A 82 -6.07 18.35 16.64
N GLU A 83 -5.29 19.43 16.67
CA GLU A 83 -4.12 19.53 17.55
C GLU A 83 -4.51 19.40 19.03
N LEU A 84 -5.62 20.03 19.43
CA LEU A 84 -6.14 19.91 20.79
C LEU A 84 -6.61 18.49 21.08
N ALA A 85 -7.31 17.84 20.15
CA ALA A 85 -7.75 16.46 20.28
C ALA A 85 -6.56 15.51 20.52
N TYR A 86 -5.52 15.66 19.71
CA TYR A 86 -4.28 14.89 19.86
C TYR A 86 -3.58 15.18 21.20
N THR A 87 -3.44 16.45 21.57
CA THR A 87 -2.80 16.85 22.84
C THR A 87 -3.53 16.28 24.05
N LEU A 88 -4.86 16.28 24.03
CA LEU A 88 -5.68 15.66 25.06
C LEU A 88 -5.53 14.12 25.05
N ALA A 89 -5.45 13.48 23.89
CA ALA A 89 -5.20 12.04 23.80
C ALA A 89 -3.83 11.67 24.38
N ALA A 90 -2.78 12.43 24.05
CA ALA A 90 -1.42 12.24 24.55
C ALA A 90 -1.32 12.47 26.07
N SER A 91 -1.99 13.49 26.62
CA SER A 91 -1.98 13.78 28.06
C SER A 91 -2.70 12.71 28.90
N ARG A 92 -3.59 11.92 28.29
CA ARG A 92 -4.31 10.80 28.92
C ARG A 92 -3.53 9.48 28.92
N VAL A 93 -2.32 9.45 28.35
CA VAL A 93 -1.47 8.26 28.37
C VAL A 93 -1.07 7.93 29.81
N THR A 94 -1.35 6.69 30.23
CA THR A 94 -1.09 6.21 31.59
C THR A 94 -0.48 4.82 31.55
N GLY A 95 0.67 4.66 32.23
CA GLY A 95 1.43 3.42 32.21
C GLY A 95 1.96 3.04 30.82
N GLY A 96 2.27 4.03 29.97
CA GLY A 96 2.73 3.79 28.59
C GLY A 96 1.63 3.35 27.63
N VAL A 97 0.35 3.44 28.04
CA VAL A 97 -0.79 3.02 27.22
C VAL A 97 -1.72 4.20 26.99
N GLY A 98 -1.95 4.54 25.72
CA GLY A 98 -3.01 5.42 25.28
C GLY A 98 -4.32 4.64 25.16
N ARG A 99 -5.40 5.24 25.65
CA ARG A 99 -6.74 4.61 25.69
C ARG A 99 -7.79 5.51 25.05
N THR A 100 -7.35 6.55 24.37
CA THR A 100 -8.21 7.59 23.81
C THR A 100 -8.57 7.26 22.37
N VAL A 101 -9.85 7.39 22.04
CA VAL A 101 -10.36 7.37 20.66
C VAL A 101 -10.70 8.80 20.27
N ILE A 102 -10.12 9.28 19.17
CA ILE A 102 -10.47 10.54 18.55
C ILE A 102 -11.54 10.26 17.48
N GLU A 103 -12.75 10.71 17.74
CA GLU A 103 -13.89 10.59 16.84
C GLU A 103 -13.98 11.82 15.93
N ILE A 104 -14.15 11.58 14.64
CA ILE A 104 -14.30 12.61 13.62
C ILE A 104 -15.67 12.40 12.97
N PRO A 105 -16.62 13.32 13.17
CA PRO A 105 -17.97 13.15 12.61
C PRO A 105 -17.95 13.24 11.08
N ALA A 106 -19.11 13.01 10.46
CA ALA A 106 -19.26 13.26 9.03
C ALA A 106 -19.06 14.75 8.73
N GLY A 107 -18.35 15.05 7.64
CA GLY A 107 -17.95 16.40 7.27
C GLY A 107 -16.66 16.43 6.46
N GLU A 108 -16.33 17.61 5.94
CA GLU A 108 -15.05 17.88 5.27
C GLU A 108 -14.22 18.81 6.16
N PHE A 109 -13.08 18.37 6.67
CA PHE A 109 -12.27 19.12 7.63
C PHE A 109 -11.03 19.66 6.95
N LEU A 110 -10.88 20.99 6.88
CA LEU A 110 -9.71 21.61 6.27
C LEU A 110 -8.59 21.72 7.30
N ILE A 111 -7.43 21.12 7.01
CA ILE A 111 -6.24 21.16 7.86
C ILE A 111 -5.13 21.87 7.09
N THR A 112 -4.74 23.05 7.55
CA THR A 112 -3.67 23.85 6.91
C THR A 112 -2.32 23.74 7.63
N ARG A 113 -2.30 23.21 8.87
CA ARG A 113 -1.07 23.12 9.66
C ARG A 113 -0.48 21.71 9.64
N PRO A 114 0.82 21.55 9.30
CA PRO A 114 1.48 20.25 9.39
C PRO A 114 1.42 19.64 10.79
N ASN A 115 1.38 18.31 10.86
CA ASN A 115 1.34 17.49 12.08
C ASN A 115 0.09 17.70 12.95
N ALA A 116 -0.91 18.47 12.49
CA ALA A 116 -2.09 18.79 13.28
C ALA A 116 -2.91 17.55 13.69
N LEU A 117 -2.87 16.48 12.88
CA LEU A 117 -3.59 15.25 13.20
C LEU A 117 -2.83 14.40 14.22
N LEU A 118 -1.49 14.35 14.13
CA LEU A 118 -0.62 13.61 15.04
C LEU A 118 0.77 14.26 15.06
N ASP A 119 1.18 14.78 16.22
CA ASP A 119 2.54 15.28 16.47
C ASP A 119 3.26 14.45 17.54
N GLY A 120 3.80 13.33 17.09
CA GLY A 120 4.46 12.29 17.88
C GLY A 120 5.81 12.68 18.44
N ALA A 121 6.03 13.97 18.75
CA ALA A 121 7.03 14.42 19.73
C ALA A 121 6.47 14.38 21.18
N ALA A 122 5.16 14.21 21.32
CA ALA A 122 4.46 13.94 22.58
C ALA A 122 3.73 12.57 22.52
N PRO A 123 3.40 11.95 23.66
CA PRO A 123 3.86 12.26 25.01
C PRO A 123 5.40 12.10 25.15
N LEU A 124 5.96 12.62 26.25
CA LEU A 124 7.41 12.59 26.52
C LEU A 124 8.01 11.18 26.66
N ARG A 125 7.18 10.15 26.72
CA ARG A 125 7.59 8.74 26.82
C ARG A 125 6.83 7.93 25.79
N PRO A 126 7.40 6.83 25.27
CA PRO A 126 6.71 5.97 24.33
C PRO A 126 5.34 5.52 24.84
N ALA A 127 4.39 5.42 23.92
CA ALA A 127 3.01 5.09 24.21
C ALA A 127 2.49 4.06 23.21
N ASN A 128 1.64 3.15 23.68
CA ASN A 128 0.95 2.18 22.85
C ASN A 128 -0.55 2.48 22.82
N GLY A 129 -1.14 2.59 21.63
CA GLY A 129 -2.58 2.72 21.45
C GLY A 129 -3.02 4.17 21.22
N LEU A 130 -3.31 4.51 19.98
CA LEU A 130 -3.97 5.76 19.59
C LEU A 130 -4.90 5.47 18.42
N ARG A 131 -6.16 5.90 18.48
CA ARG A 131 -7.16 5.55 17.46
C ARG A 131 -7.91 6.78 16.97
N TYR A 132 -8.05 6.88 15.66
CA TYR A 132 -8.88 7.86 14.96
C TYR A 132 -9.98 7.12 14.20
N ILE A 133 -11.23 7.54 14.36
CA ILE A 133 -12.38 6.93 13.68
C ILE A 133 -13.25 7.99 13.02
N GLY A 134 -13.51 7.80 11.73
CA GLY A 134 -14.46 8.60 10.95
C GLY A 134 -15.81 7.91 10.75
N ALA A 135 -16.74 8.63 10.13
CA ALA A 135 -18.07 8.13 9.79
C ALA A 135 -18.08 7.17 8.59
N GLY A 136 -17.03 7.14 7.76
CA GLY A 136 -16.95 6.35 6.53
C GLY A 136 -16.08 7.00 5.46
N LYS A 137 -15.56 6.20 4.52
CA LYS A 137 -14.91 6.72 3.30
C LYS A 137 -15.85 7.73 2.62
N ARG A 138 -15.36 8.94 2.36
CA ARG A 138 -16.11 10.07 1.75
C ARG A 138 -17.26 10.63 2.58
N MET A 139 -17.52 10.09 3.78
CA MET A 139 -18.43 10.69 4.76
C MET A 139 -17.66 11.60 5.70
N THR A 140 -16.46 11.17 6.11
CA THR A 140 -15.48 11.98 6.82
C THR A 140 -14.28 12.17 5.91
N THR A 141 -13.99 13.41 5.55
CA THR A 141 -12.87 13.77 4.68
C THR A 141 -11.96 14.76 5.40
N ILE A 142 -10.68 14.43 5.52
CA ILE A 142 -9.64 15.36 5.97
C ILE A 142 -8.94 15.91 4.74
N VAL A 143 -9.02 17.22 4.53
CA VAL A 143 -8.40 17.93 3.42
C VAL A 143 -7.13 18.60 3.92
N PHE A 144 -5.97 18.05 3.58
CA PHE A 144 -4.69 18.62 3.97
C PHE A 144 -4.21 19.63 2.95
N ARG A 145 -4.15 20.90 3.34
CA ARG A 145 -3.75 22.04 2.49
C ARG A 145 -2.69 22.89 3.22
N PRO A 146 -1.49 22.36 3.48
CA PRO A 146 -0.40 23.15 4.03
C PRO A 146 0.02 24.28 3.08
N ALA A 147 0.67 25.31 3.62
CA ALA A 147 1.19 26.43 2.82
C ALA A 147 2.21 25.98 1.76
N THR A 148 2.97 24.92 2.04
CA THR A 148 3.92 24.28 1.12
C THR A 148 3.69 22.77 1.09
N GLY A 149 3.86 22.15 -0.08
CA GLY A 149 3.74 20.69 -0.22
C GLY A 149 4.97 19.96 0.32
N PRO A 150 6.14 20.06 -0.34
CA PRO A 150 7.33 19.32 0.05
C PRO A 150 7.71 19.49 1.52
N GLY A 151 7.95 18.38 2.20
CA GLY A 151 8.32 18.34 3.62
C GLY A 151 7.17 18.56 4.62
N SER A 152 5.95 18.84 4.16
CA SER A 152 4.77 18.95 5.02
C SER A 152 4.10 17.59 5.19
N PHE A 153 3.89 17.18 6.44
CA PHE A 153 3.20 15.94 6.78
C PHE A 153 1.92 16.24 7.57
N LEU A 154 0.85 15.49 7.33
CA LEU A 154 -0.36 15.59 8.17
C LEU A 154 -0.14 14.94 9.55
N CYS A 155 0.60 13.85 9.57
CA CYS A 155 0.99 13.09 10.75
C CYS A 155 2.51 12.93 10.81
N ARG A 156 3.08 13.04 12.01
CA ARG A 156 4.50 12.78 12.25
C ARG A 156 4.66 11.98 13.54
N ASN A 157 5.24 10.79 13.48
CA ASN A 157 5.58 10.01 14.66
C ASN A 157 7.11 9.94 14.84
N GLU A 158 7.61 10.45 15.97
CA GLU A 158 9.04 10.56 16.27
C GLU A 158 9.48 9.47 17.24
N ASN A 159 9.24 8.20 16.88
CA ASN A 159 9.54 7.03 17.71
C ASN A 159 8.81 7.04 19.07
N ILE A 160 7.58 7.57 19.11
CA ILE A 160 6.78 7.66 20.33
C ILE A 160 5.64 6.65 20.35
N TRP A 161 4.81 6.64 19.32
CA TRP A 161 3.59 5.84 19.32
C TRP A 161 3.78 4.48 18.64
N SER A 162 3.32 3.41 19.29
CA SER A 162 2.99 2.12 18.68
C SER A 162 1.48 1.92 18.66
N ASN A 163 0.99 0.99 17.84
CA ASN A 163 -0.43 0.62 17.81
C ASN A 163 -1.34 1.83 17.50
N ILE A 164 -1.04 2.51 16.39
CA ILE A 164 -1.85 3.61 15.85
C ILE A 164 -2.89 3.03 14.90
N ALA A 165 -4.15 3.43 15.03
CA ALA A 165 -5.23 3.01 14.16
C ALA A 165 -5.95 4.21 13.51
N PHE A 166 -6.16 4.15 12.20
CA PHE A 166 -7.05 5.04 11.46
C PHE A 166 -8.14 4.21 10.79
N GLU A 167 -9.39 4.64 10.94
CA GLU A 167 -10.53 3.87 10.45
C GLU A 167 -11.57 4.77 9.79
N ARG A 168 -12.08 4.35 8.62
CA ARG A 168 -13.27 4.96 8.00
C ARG A 168 -13.14 6.46 7.70
N ILE A 169 -11.98 6.87 7.20
CA ILE A 169 -11.65 8.28 6.88
C ILE A 169 -11.11 8.37 5.45
N GLN A 170 -11.53 9.39 4.70
CA GLN A 170 -10.80 9.83 3.51
C GLN A 170 -9.76 10.90 3.89
N PHE A 171 -8.54 10.76 3.38
CA PHE A 171 -7.50 11.78 3.40
C PHE A 171 -7.30 12.31 1.98
N ARG A 172 -7.39 13.63 1.80
CA ARG A 172 -7.19 14.29 0.50
C ARG A 172 -6.07 15.32 0.61
N SER A 173 -5.02 15.16 -0.20
CA SER A 173 -4.03 16.23 -0.38
C SER A 173 -4.62 17.29 -1.31
N ALA A 174 -4.61 18.55 -0.85
CA ALA A 174 -4.98 19.72 -1.65
C ALA A 174 -3.78 20.64 -1.93
N THR A 175 -2.57 20.25 -1.50
CA THR A 175 -1.31 20.91 -1.83
C THR A 175 -0.38 19.86 -2.45
N PRO A 176 -0.12 19.91 -3.78
CA PRO A 176 0.75 18.95 -4.46
C PRO A 176 2.10 18.76 -3.78
N GLY A 177 2.49 17.50 -3.57
CA GLY A 177 3.74 17.15 -2.89
C GLY A 177 3.69 17.17 -1.36
N ALA A 178 2.54 17.48 -0.74
CA ALA A 178 2.33 17.19 0.67
C ALA A 178 2.37 15.67 0.94
N SER A 179 2.61 15.27 2.18
CA SER A 179 2.66 13.86 2.59
C SER A 179 1.68 13.55 3.70
N PHE A 180 1.18 12.32 3.76
CA PHE A 180 0.23 11.94 4.81
C PHE A 180 0.95 11.66 6.14
N PHE A 181 1.95 10.77 6.15
CA PHE A 181 2.58 10.32 7.40
C PHE A 181 4.11 10.24 7.30
N SER A 182 4.81 10.81 8.28
CA SER A 182 6.23 10.55 8.54
C SER A 182 6.37 9.68 9.78
N SER A 183 7.07 8.55 9.68
CA SER A 183 7.30 7.64 10.82
C SER A 183 8.78 7.37 10.98
N TYR A 184 9.37 7.94 12.02
CA TYR A 184 10.72 7.62 12.46
C TYR A 184 10.65 6.57 13.58
N SER A 185 11.47 5.51 13.50
CA SER A 185 11.51 4.46 14.53
C SER A 185 12.92 4.01 14.83
N THR A 186 13.23 3.77 16.09
CA THR A 186 14.42 3.04 16.56
C THR A 186 14.06 1.98 17.61
N GLY A 187 12.81 1.50 17.56
CA GLY A 187 12.32 0.42 18.41
C GLY A 187 10.91 0.62 18.96
N GLN A 188 10.25 1.75 18.68
CA GLN A 188 8.93 2.04 19.26
C GLN A 188 7.83 2.14 18.23
N ALA A 189 8.06 2.81 17.11
CA ALA A 189 7.04 3.07 16.10
C ALA A 189 6.74 1.80 15.27
N GLN A 190 5.66 1.07 15.61
CA GLN A 190 5.23 -0.20 15.00
C GLN A 190 3.74 -0.49 15.23
N ASP A 191 3.20 -1.54 14.61
CA ASP A 191 1.80 -2.04 14.73
C ASP A 191 0.75 -1.02 14.25
N TYR A 192 0.95 -0.39 13.09
CA TYR A 192 -0.02 0.57 12.56
C TYR A 192 -1.15 -0.14 11.82
N ARG A 193 -2.38 0.36 11.95
CA ARG A 193 -3.56 -0.22 11.32
C ARG A 193 -4.37 0.83 10.59
N PHE A 194 -4.72 0.52 9.35
CA PHE A 194 -5.57 1.34 8.51
C PHE A 194 -6.71 0.46 8.00
N THR A 195 -7.95 0.81 8.35
CA THR A 195 -9.13 0.02 7.97
C THR A 195 -10.16 0.90 7.29
N GLU A 196 -10.58 0.53 6.09
CA GLU A 196 -11.55 1.31 5.31
C GLU A 196 -11.14 2.79 5.15
N CYS A 197 -9.85 3.07 4.97
CA CYS A 197 -9.35 4.41 4.66
C CYS A 197 -9.30 4.65 3.14
N GLU A 198 -9.31 5.91 2.71
CA GLU A 198 -9.10 6.30 1.32
C GLU A 198 -8.09 7.45 1.25
N TRP A 199 -7.08 7.36 0.36
CA TRP A 199 -6.15 8.46 0.08
C TRP A 199 -6.37 8.98 -1.35
N MET A 200 -6.51 10.30 -1.49
CA MET A 200 -6.78 10.99 -2.77
C MET A 200 -5.94 12.26 -2.92
N GLY A 201 -5.86 12.80 -4.13
CA GLY A 201 -5.04 13.98 -4.45
C GLY A 201 -3.59 13.61 -4.78
N GLU A 202 -2.74 14.63 -4.98
CA GLU A 202 -1.33 14.42 -5.26
C GLU A 202 -0.49 14.46 -3.97
N TRP A 203 0.14 13.33 -3.65
CA TRP A 203 1.01 13.15 -2.49
C TRP A 203 2.48 13.04 -2.92
N GLU A 204 3.42 13.45 -2.06
CA GLU A 204 4.80 12.97 -2.19
C GLU A 204 4.91 11.54 -1.67
N TYR A 205 4.52 11.34 -0.40
CA TYR A 205 4.37 10.03 0.23
C TYR A 205 2.98 9.86 0.84
N GLY A 206 2.41 8.66 0.77
CA GLY A 206 1.37 8.27 1.72
C GLY A 206 1.99 8.13 3.10
N LEU A 207 2.93 7.21 3.26
CA LEU A 207 3.71 6.99 4.46
C LEU A 207 5.18 6.89 4.09
N ALA A 208 6.00 7.62 4.82
CA ALA A 208 7.45 7.60 4.67
C ALA A 208 8.10 7.12 5.97
N LEU A 209 8.87 6.03 5.89
CA LEU A 209 9.49 5.38 7.03
C LEU A 209 10.99 5.67 7.07
N ASP A 210 11.48 6.08 8.24
CA ASP A 210 12.86 6.46 8.57
C ASP A 210 13.31 5.79 9.88
N GLY A 211 14.61 5.75 10.14
CA GLY A 211 15.21 5.23 11.38
C GLY A 211 15.78 3.83 11.24
N THR A 212 15.86 3.10 12.35
CA THR A 212 16.44 1.75 12.39
C THR A 212 15.32 0.71 12.43
N ASP A 213 15.11 -0.01 11.34
CA ASP A 213 14.59 -1.39 11.30
C ASP A 213 13.40 -1.79 12.18
N THR A 214 12.52 -0.87 12.55
CA THR A 214 11.46 -1.16 13.54
C THR A 214 10.13 -0.51 13.20
N ASN A 215 10.03 0.15 12.03
CA ASN A 215 8.76 0.56 11.45
C ASN A 215 8.04 -0.65 10.83
N SER A 216 7.53 -1.54 11.68
CA SER A 216 7.01 -2.83 11.27
C SER A 216 5.60 -3.09 11.78
N GLU A 217 5.10 -4.27 11.44
CA GLU A 217 3.79 -4.80 11.78
C GLU A 217 2.64 -3.91 11.29
N MET A 218 2.79 -3.29 10.12
CA MET A 218 1.76 -2.38 9.61
C MET A 218 0.76 -3.12 8.72
N ARG A 219 -0.52 -2.73 8.83
CA ARG A 219 -1.61 -3.38 8.11
C ARG A 219 -2.59 -2.40 7.49
N TRP A 220 -3.01 -2.70 6.26
CA TRP A 220 -4.06 -2.03 5.52
C TRP A 220 -5.13 -3.04 5.12
N GLU A 221 -6.39 -2.77 5.47
CA GLU A 221 -7.55 -3.63 5.19
C GLU A 221 -8.67 -2.81 4.54
N ALA A 222 -9.22 -3.31 3.43
CA ALA A 222 -10.35 -2.70 2.70
C ALA A 222 -10.15 -1.20 2.34
N CYS A 223 -8.89 -0.79 2.19
CA CYS A 223 -8.49 0.58 1.92
C CYS A 223 -8.46 0.89 0.43
N ARG A 224 -8.55 2.17 0.08
CA ARG A 224 -8.31 2.66 -1.29
C ARG A 224 -7.13 3.62 -1.34
N VAL A 225 -6.22 3.40 -2.28
CA VAL A 225 -5.13 4.31 -2.62
C VAL A 225 -5.41 4.88 -4.00
N GLY A 226 -5.56 6.20 -4.10
CA GLY A 226 -5.83 6.88 -5.37
C GLY A 226 -5.13 8.24 -5.48
N GLY A 227 -5.47 8.99 -6.54
CA GLY A 227 -4.80 10.26 -6.84
C GLY A 227 -3.47 10.04 -7.56
N ALA A 228 -2.39 10.63 -7.06
CA ALA A 228 -1.05 10.51 -7.66
C ALA A 228 0.07 10.58 -6.61
N TYR A 229 1.23 9.98 -6.90
CA TYR A 229 2.34 9.89 -5.95
C TYR A 229 3.68 10.27 -6.59
N ARG A 230 4.31 11.37 -6.11
CA ARG A 230 5.66 11.79 -6.53
C ARG A 230 6.70 10.70 -6.25
N ARG A 231 6.57 10.00 -5.14
CA ARG A 231 7.43 8.89 -4.75
C ARG A 231 6.64 7.61 -4.71
N ALA A 232 6.05 7.29 -3.55
CA ALA A 232 5.26 6.09 -3.35
C ALA A 232 4.13 6.28 -2.32
N PHE A 233 3.11 5.42 -2.34
CA PHE A 233 2.16 5.35 -1.23
C PHE A 233 2.85 4.91 0.06
N LEU A 234 3.60 3.82 0.07
CA LEU A 234 4.46 3.43 1.18
C LEU A 234 5.92 3.40 0.74
N TYR A 235 6.75 4.20 1.40
CA TYR A 235 8.19 4.27 1.16
C TYR A 235 8.95 3.88 2.44
N SER A 236 9.73 2.79 2.37
CA SER A 236 10.54 2.30 3.49
C SER A 236 12.02 2.36 3.15
N GLY A 237 12.71 3.38 3.61
CA GLY A 237 14.08 3.63 3.16
C GLY A 237 14.56 5.07 3.30
N LEU A 238 13.82 5.95 4.01
CA LEU A 238 14.30 7.33 4.18
C LEU A 238 15.47 7.30 5.16
N SER A 239 16.64 7.79 4.76
CA SER A 239 17.82 7.89 5.62
C SER A 239 18.13 9.36 5.97
N ARG A 240 17.14 10.12 6.48
CA ARG A 240 17.24 11.59 6.58
C ARG A 240 17.90 12.12 7.87
N ARG A 241 18.51 11.26 8.70
CA ARG A 241 18.97 11.64 10.06
C ARG A 241 20.39 11.20 10.40
N GLY A 242 21.30 11.36 9.45
CA GLY A 242 22.72 11.08 9.67
C GLY A 242 23.07 9.59 9.74
N GLN A 243 22.19 8.72 9.28
CA GLN A 243 22.55 7.34 8.99
C GLN A 243 23.57 7.34 7.84
N THR A 244 24.80 6.96 8.17
CA THR A 244 25.91 6.89 7.20
C THR A 244 25.81 5.68 6.29
N ASP A 245 25.04 4.66 6.69
CA ASP A 245 24.75 3.46 5.90
C ASP A 245 23.23 3.24 5.84
N PRO A 246 22.60 3.51 4.68
CA PRO A 246 21.16 3.29 4.48
C PRO A 246 20.72 1.84 4.67
N ASN A 247 21.65 0.88 4.67
CA ASN A 247 21.34 -0.55 4.69
C ASN A 247 20.75 -1.04 6.04
N GLN A 248 20.75 -0.23 7.12
CA GLN A 248 20.11 -0.56 8.41
C GLN A 248 18.57 -0.40 8.40
N GLN A 249 17.94 -0.61 7.24
CA GLN A 249 16.49 -0.47 7.01
C GLN A 249 15.87 -1.73 6.37
N ASP A 250 16.51 -2.90 6.53
CA ASP A 250 16.11 -4.19 5.98
C ASP A 250 15.82 -5.30 7.03
N GLN A 251 15.79 -4.96 8.32
CA GLN A 251 15.63 -5.92 9.44
C GLN A 251 14.28 -5.70 10.15
N PHE A 252 13.65 -6.78 10.60
CA PHE A 252 12.39 -6.77 11.35
C PHE A 252 11.20 -6.03 10.72
N LEU A 253 10.99 -6.12 9.41
CA LEU A 253 9.90 -5.41 8.73
C LEU A 253 8.81 -6.35 8.21
N ASN A 254 7.55 -6.12 8.60
CA ASN A 254 6.37 -6.88 8.16
C ASN A 254 5.20 -5.96 7.77
N TYR A 255 4.67 -6.14 6.56
CA TYR A 255 3.58 -5.32 6.01
C TYR A 255 2.51 -6.20 5.36
N TRP A 256 1.24 -5.93 5.68
CA TRP A 256 0.09 -6.66 5.14
C TRP A 256 -0.92 -5.73 4.50
N PHE A 257 -1.28 -6.05 3.26
CA PHE A 257 -2.28 -5.32 2.47
C PHE A 257 -3.35 -6.31 2.05
N THR A 258 -4.59 -6.12 2.51
CA THR A 258 -5.70 -7.03 2.24
C THR A 258 -6.90 -6.29 1.66
N ASP A 259 -7.47 -6.83 0.59
CA ASP A 259 -8.66 -6.29 -0.11
C ASP A 259 -8.47 -4.81 -0.51
N MET A 260 -7.28 -4.50 -1.03
CA MET A 260 -6.92 -3.15 -1.41
C MET A 260 -7.54 -2.75 -2.75
N LYS A 261 -7.97 -1.50 -2.85
CA LYS A 261 -8.28 -0.86 -4.12
C LYS A 261 -7.19 0.15 -4.46
N VAL A 262 -6.25 -0.24 -5.31
CA VAL A 262 -5.13 0.60 -5.72
C VAL A 262 -5.45 1.17 -7.10
N GLU A 263 -5.94 2.40 -7.16
CA GLU A 263 -6.38 3.08 -8.40
C GLU A 263 -5.91 4.52 -8.42
N TYR A 264 -4.75 4.78 -9.02
CA TYR A 264 -4.13 6.10 -9.10
C TYR A 264 -3.62 6.41 -10.52
N GLU A 265 -3.39 7.69 -10.79
CA GLU A 265 -2.96 8.17 -12.10
C GLU A 265 -1.52 7.78 -12.40
N TRP A 266 -0.61 8.08 -11.49
CA TRP A 266 0.82 7.77 -11.62
C TRP A 266 1.52 7.74 -10.26
N GLY A 267 2.69 7.12 -10.22
CA GLY A 267 3.50 6.97 -9.00
C GLY A 267 3.78 5.50 -8.63
N ASN A 268 4.35 5.28 -7.46
CA ASN A 268 4.58 3.92 -6.96
C ASN A 268 3.60 3.58 -5.84
N PHE A 269 3.21 2.31 -5.71
CA PHE A 269 2.41 1.89 -4.56
C PHE A 269 3.34 1.57 -3.39
N LEU A 270 4.22 0.59 -3.55
CA LEU A 270 5.21 0.18 -2.56
C LEU A 270 6.62 0.42 -3.08
N GLU A 271 7.45 1.13 -2.32
CA GLU A 271 8.87 1.31 -2.61
C GLU A 271 9.74 0.94 -1.41
N PHE A 272 10.53 -0.11 -1.57
CA PHE A 272 11.38 -0.68 -0.52
C PHE A 272 12.81 -0.85 -1.03
N PRO A 273 13.63 0.23 -1.01
CA PRO A 273 15.04 0.17 -1.38
C PRO A 273 15.81 -0.91 -0.65
N TYR A 274 15.69 -1.01 0.67
CA TYR A 274 16.61 -1.85 1.45
C TYR A 274 16.05 -3.21 1.85
N GLY A 275 14.75 -3.48 1.75
CA GLY A 275 14.20 -4.80 2.04
C GLY A 275 12.84 -4.73 2.73
N GLY A 276 12.26 -5.88 3.00
CA GLY A 276 10.99 -6.00 3.72
C GLY A 276 10.35 -7.40 3.58
N SER A 277 9.43 -7.71 4.50
CA SER A 277 8.47 -8.81 4.36
C SER A 277 7.11 -8.24 4.03
N ILE A 278 6.71 -8.32 2.77
CA ILE A 278 5.50 -7.71 2.23
C ILE A 278 4.53 -8.81 1.79
N THR A 279 3.26 -8.68 2.17
CA THR A 279 2.16 -9.50 1.65
C THR A 279 1.04 -8.61 1.14
N CYS A 280 0.66 -8.80 -0.11
CA CYS A 280 -0.54 -8.21 -0.71
C CYS A 280 -1.50 -9.33 -1.11
N ARG A 281 -2.74 -9.29 -0.63
CA ARG A 281 -3.76 -10.30 -0.90
C ARG A 281 -5.08 -9.65 -1.30
N GLY A 282 -5.64 -10.08 -2.42
CA GLY A 282 -6.93 -9.58 -2.88
C GLY A 282 -6.82 -8.16 -3.46
N GLY A 283 -7.81 -7.79 -4.27
CA GLY A 283 -8.01 -6.41 -4.69
C GLY A 283 -7.83 -6.15 -6.17
N SER A 284 -7.91 -4.86 -6.53
CA SER A 284 -7.82 -4.38 -7.90
C SER A 284 -6.78 -3.27 -8.00
N TYR A 285 -5.80 -3.46 -8.87
CA TYR A 285 -4.60 -2.64 -8.99
C TYR A 285 -4.54 -2.04 -10.40
N ILE A 286 -4.79 -0.74 -10.51
CA ILE A 286 -4.94 -0.03 -11.78
C ILE A 286 -4.11 1.25 -11.73
N MET A 287 -3.25 1.43 -12.72
CA MET A 287 -2.63 2.73 -13.02
C MET A 287 -3.24 3.30 -14.28
N THR A 288 -3.76 4.52 -14.23
CA THR A 288 -4.52 5.10 -15.35
C THR A 288 -3.70 6.02 -16.25
N GLY A 289 -2.52 6.46 -15.82
CA GLY A 289 -1.67 7.40 -16.54
C GLY A 289 -0.18 7.09 -16.41
N THR A 290 0.63 8.11 -16.65
CA THR A 290 2.10 8.07 -16.59
C THR A 290 2.62 9.25 -15.77
N ARG A 291 3.86 9.19 -15.30
CA ARG A 291 4.44 10.32 -14.58
C ARG A 291 4.54 11.53 -15.53
N PRO A 292 4.13 12.73 -15.09
CA PRO A 292 4.15 13.91 -15.94
C PRO A 292 5.57 14.40 -16.24
N GLU A 293 6.53 14.08 -15.38
CA GLU A 293 7.92 14.50 -15.49
C GLU A 293 8.83 13.28 -15.66
N ASN A 294 9.78 13.40 -16.60
CA ASN A 294 10.86 12.42 -16.76
C ASN A 294 11.95 12.69 -15.72
N THR A 295 12.04 11.84 -14.70
CA THR A 295 13.00 11.98 -13.59
C THR A 295 14.14 10.97 -13.71
N PRO A 296 15.36 11.27 -13.24
CA PRO A 296 16.45 10.28 -13.21
C PRO A 296 16.08 9.00 -12.46
N GLU A 297 15.27 9.10 -11.40
CA GLU A 297 14.94 7.98 -10.51
C GLU A 297 13.86 7.06 -11.07
N TYR A 298 12.90 7.59 -11.83
CA TYR A 298 11.71 6.85 -12.27
C TYR A 298 11.46 6.88 -13.78
N GLY A 299 12.18 7.71 -14.52
CA GLY A 299 11.80 8.07 -15.87
C GLY A 299 10.37 8.62 -15.89
N THR A 300 9.57 8.16 -16.85
CA THR A 300 8.10 8.34 -16.91
C THR A 300 7.31 7.19 -16.27
N SER A 301 8.01 6.15 -15.78
CA SER A 301 7.41 4.89 -15.37
C SER A 301 6.76 4.94 -13.98
N SER A 302 5.67 4.20 -13.82
CA SER A 302 4.98 3.99 -12.53
C SER A 302 4.97 2.50 -12.19
N THR A 303 5.16 2.14 -10.92
CA THR A 303 5.40 0.74 -10.50
C THR A 303 4.60 0.36 -9.26
N PHE A 304 3.84 -0.74 -9.27
CA PHE A 304 3.13 -1.16 -8.05
C PHE A 304 4.12 -1.58 -6.96
N PHE A 305 5.11 -2.40 -7.31
CA PHE A 305 6.11 -2.90 -6.36
C PHE A 305 7.54 -2.57 -6.84
N ARG A 306 8.19 -1.59 -6.20
CA ARG A 306 9.53 -1.13 -6.60
C ARG A 306 10.56 -1.44 -5.52
N PHE A 307 11.55 -2.26 -5.85
CA PHE A 307 12.64 -2.66 -4.96
C PHE A 307 13.99 -2.32 -5.61
N PRO A 308 14.40 -1.04 -5.58
CA PRO A 308 15.35 -0.48 -6.56
C PRO A 308 16.84 -0.67 -6.25
N VAL A 309 17.21 -1.20 -5.08
CA VAL A 309 18.63 -1.33 -4.69
C VAL A 309 19.02 -2.80 -4.67
N PRO A 310 20.24 -3.15 -5.12
CA PRO A 310 20.76 -4.51 -5.03
C PRO A 310 21.61 -4.81 -3.78
N GLN A 311 22.09 -3.77 -3.09
CA GLN A 311 22.90 -3.89 -1.89
C GLN A 311 22.00 -4.00 -0.66
N HIS A 312 22.23 -5.04 0.14
CA HIS A 312 21.46 -5.38 1.33
C HIS A 312 22.35 -6.07 2.36
N HIS A 313 21.88 -6.22 3.60
CA HIS A 313 22.55 -7.04 4.62
C HIS A 313 22.21 -8.54 4.50
N ASP A 314 21.70 -8.99 3.35
CA ASP A 314 21.14 -10.32 3.14
C ASP A 314 20.08 -10.69 4.21
N SER A 315 19.27 -9.71 4.59
CA SER A 315 18.24 -9.82 5.64
C SER A 315 16.85 -10.12 5.04
N VAL A 316 15.79 -9.49 5.55
CA VAL A 316 14.39 -9.78 5.22
C VAL A 316 14.07 -9.29 3.81
N GLN A 317 14.03 -10.22 2.86
CA GLN A 317 13.66 -9.97 1.46
C GLN A 317 12.59 -10.97 1.05
N ARG A 318 11.33 -10.63 1.32
CA ARG A 318 10.20 -11.50 1.00
C ARG A 318 9.04 -10.68 0.49
N PHE A 319 8.65 -10.94 -0.75
CA PHE A 319 7.45 -10.36 -1.35
C PHE A 319 6.48 -11.47 -1.74
N HIS A 320 5.20 -11.29 -1.42
CA HIS A 320 4.12 -12.16 -1.86
C HIS A 320 2.90 -11.36 -2.28
N ALA A 321 2.46 -11.55 -3.53
CA ALA A 321 1.21 -11.08 -4.07
C ALA A 321 0.28 -12.26 -4.37
N GLN A 322 -0.99 -12.16 -3.99
CA GLN A 322 -1.97 -13.22 -4.20
C GLN A 322 -3.34 -12.67 -4.56
N ASP A 323 -4.02 -13.30 -5.53
CA ASP A 323 -5.43 -13.00 -5.86
C ASP A 323 -5.60 -11.51 -6.22
N ILE A 324 -4.70 -11.01 -7.08
CA ILE A 324 -4.68 -9.60 -7.49
C ILE A 324 -4.88 -9.52 -8.98
N ARG A 325 -5.87 -8.70 -9.39
CA ARG A 325 -6.03 -8.26 -10.77
C ARG A 325 -5.29 -6.94 -10.99
N PHE A 326 -4.33 -6.95 -11.91
CA PHE A 326 -3.60 -5.79 -12.38
C PHE A 326 -4.15 -5.31 -13.74
N GLU A 327 -4.23 -4.00 -13.92
CA GLU A 327 -4.49 -3.40 -15.23
C GLU A 327 -3.29 -2.57 -15.68
N VAL A 328 -2.42 -3.18 -16.50
CA VAL A 328 -1.27 -2.53 -17.13
C VAL A 328 -1.74 -1.80 -18.39
N ARG A 329 -1.98 -0.49 -18.28
CA ARG A 329 -2.66 0.29 -19.34
C ARG A 329 -1.72 0.97 -20.35
N ASN A 330 -0.42 0.93 -20.14
CA ASN A 330 0.58 1.49 -21.04
C ASN A 330 1.96 0.84 -20.83
N PRO A 331 2.91 0.98 -21.79
CA PRO A 331 4.27 0.44 -21.67
C PRO A 331 5.12 0.98 -20.51
N ASP A 332 4.73 2.10 -19.91
CA ASP A 332 5.40 2.75 -18.79
C ASP A 332 4.87 2.28 -17.42
N THR A 333 3.89 1.38 -17.41
CA THR A 333 3.36 0.78 -16.18
C THR A 333 4.06 -0.53 -15.88
N ARG A 334 4.51 -0.69 -14.63
CA ARG A 334 5.15 -1.92 -14.14
C ARG A 334 4.34 -2.52 -13.00
N VAL A 335 4.20 -3.84 -13.00
CA VAL A 335 3.76 -4.59 -11.84
C VAL A 335 4.86 -4.60 -10.81
N ILE A 336 6.07 -4.98 -11.21
CA ILE A 336 7.22 -5.08 -10.30
C ILE A 336 8.52 -4.70 -11.01
N ASP A 337 9.38 -3.98 -10.29
CA ASP A 337 10.78 -3.73 -10.63
C ASP A 337 11.63 -4.08 -9.41
N CYS A 338 12.25 -5.26 -9.44
CA CYS A 338 12.94 -5.84 -8.29
C CYS A 338 14.43 -6.03 -8.56
N GLN A 339 15.27 -5.39 -7.74
CA GLN A 339 16.72 -5.49 -7.80
C GLN A 339 17.33 -6.26 -6.62
N TRP A 340 16.52 -6.80 -5.71
CA TRP A 340 17.00 -7.64 -4.61
C TRP A 340 17.81 -8.81 -5.16
N LYS A 341 19.00 -9.06 -4.60
CA LYS A 341 19.90 -10.13 -5.06
C LYS A 341 19.70 -11.49 -4.36
N SER A 342 18.72 -11.57 -3.46
CA SER A 342 18.40 -12.74 -2.66
C SER A 342 16.97 -12.65 -2.13
N GLY A 343 16.54 -13.66 -1.38
CA GLY A 343 15.19 -13.73 -0.85
C GLY A 343 14.20 -14.32 -1.85
N THR A 344 12.92 -13.98 -1.69
CA THR A 344 11.82 -14.58 -2.47
C THR A 344 10.84 -13.54 -2.98
N VAL A 345 10.41 -13.70 -4.23
CA VAL A 345 9.30 -12.97 -4.85
C VAL A 345 8.28 -14.01 -5.32
N HIS A 346 7.05 -13.93 -4.83
CA HIS A 346 5.99 -14.87 -5.19
C HIS A 346 4.74 -14.16 -5.66
N PHE A 347 4.23 -14.55 -6.82
CA PHE A 347 2.90 -14.21 -7.33
C PHE A 347 2.09 -15.50 -7.41
N SER A 348 0.90 -15.52 -6.83
CA SER A 348 0.01 -16.68 -6.86
C SER A 348 -1.42 -16.27 -7.21
N ASP A 349 -2.00 -16.86 -8.25
CA ASP A 349 -3.36 -16.55 -8.71
C ASP A 349 -3.53 -15.05 -9.03
N CYS A 350 -2.55 -14.47 -9.72
CA CYS A 350 -2.60 -13.09 -10.19
C CYS A 350 -2.96 -13.01 -11.68
N ASP A 351 -3.61 -11.92 -12.09
CA ASP A 351 -4.00 -11.68 -13.47
C ASP A 351 -3.64 -10.26 -13.89
N ASP A 352 -2.75 -10.11 -14.88
CA ASP A 352 -2.43 -8.82 -15.50
C ASP A 352 -2.90 -8.70 -16.97
N THR A 353 -3.74 -9.62 -17.42
CA THR A 353 -4.17 -9.77 -18.81
C THR A 353 -5.35 -8.89 -19.20
N GLY A 354 -5.86 -8.05 -18.28
CA GLY A 354 -7.03 -7.19 -18.51
C GLY A 354 -6.90 -6.23 -19.71
N GLN A 355 -5.69 -6.02 -20.23
CA GLN A 355 -5.43 -5.23 -21.45
C GLN A 355 -4.64 -6.01 -22.52
N ALA A 356 -4.61 -7.35 -22.46
CA ALA A 356 -3.83 -8.19 -23.38
C ALA A 356 -4.29 -8.11 -24.86
N PHE A 357 -5.50 -7.59 -25.11
CA PHE A 357 -6.05 -7.37 -26.45
C PHE A 357 -5.57 -6.07 -27.11
N LYS A 358 -4.78 -5.25 -26.41
CA LYS A 358 -4.26 -3.98 -26.94
C LYS A 358 -2.99 -4.21 -27.76
N ASP A 359 -2.78 -3.38 -28.79
CA ASP A 359 -1.63 -3.50 -29.69
C ASP A 359 -0.27 -3.34 -29.00
N PHE A 360 -0.22 -2.61 -27.87
CA PHE A 360 1.01 -2.45 -27.08
C PHE A 360 1.32 -3.66 -26.18
N ALA A 361 0.35 -4.56 -25.98
CA ALA A 361 0.47 -5.66 -25.02
C ALA A 361 1.70 -6.56 -25.27
N PRO A 362 2.06 -6.92 -26.52
CA PRO A 362 3.27 -7.69 -26.79
C PRO A 362 4.57 -7.00 -26.36
N ASP A 363 4.60 -5.67 -26.34
CA ASP A 363 5.80 -4.89 -25.99
C ASP A 363 5.90 -4.61 -24.49
N LEU A 364 4.92 -5.01 -23.69
CA LEU A 364 4.96 -4.83 -22.25
C LEU A 364 6.15 -5.58 -21.63
N ARG A 365 6.78 -4.91 -20.66
CA ARG A 365 7.80 -5.47 -19.75
C ARG A 365 7.38 -5.20 -18.31
N ALA A 366 6.17 -5.62 -17.95
CA ALA A 366 5.54 -5.21 -16.70
C ALA A 366 6.25 -5.78 -15.46
N HIS A 367 6.96 -6.90 -15.61
CA HIS A 367 7.71 -7.56 -14.55
C HIS A 367 9.19 -7.53 -14.87
N ARG A 368 10.00 -6.95 -13.98
CA ARG A 368 11.44 -6.75 -14.15
C ARG A 368 12.20 -7.24 -12.94
N TYR A 369 13.28 -7.97 -13.20
CA TYR A 369 14.11 -8.58 -12.17
C TYR A 369 15.59 -8.42 -12.47
N THR A 370 16.37 -8.07 -11.45
CA THR A 370 17.80 -8.35 -11.43
C THR A 370 18.02 -9.71 -10.79
N VAL A 371 18.70 -10.61 -11.49
CA VAL A 371 19.02 -11.96 -11.02
C VAL A 371 20.53 -12.14 -10.89
N GLY A 372 20.93 -12.92 -9.89
CA GLY A 372 22.29 -13.40 -9.72
C GLY A 372 22.33 -14.81 -9.12
N PRO A 373 23.50 -15.32 -8.71
CA PRO A 373 23.68 -16.71 -8.27
C PRO A 373 22.80 -17.11 -7.07
N ARG A 374 22.38 -16.14 -6.25
CA ARG A 374 21.59 -16.36 -5.03
C ARG A 374 20.12 -15.93 -5.15
N GLY A 375 19.67 -15.47 -6.31
CA GLY A 375 18.29 -15.06 -6.52
C GLY A 375 18.12 -13.60 -6.96
N PRO A 376 16.92 -13.03 -6.72
CA PRO A 376 15.87 -13.53 -5.83
C PRO A 376 15.20 -14.78 -6.42
N LEU A 377 14.66 -15.65 -5.57
CA LEU A 377 13.86 -16.79 -6.01
C LEU A 377 12.47 -16.31 -6.40
N ILE A 378 12.15 -16.40 -7.69
CA ILE A 378 10.93 -15.86 -8.29
C ILE A 378 9.99 -17.01 -8.63
N ARG A 379 8.76 -16.94 -8.14
CA ARG A 379 7.71 -17.91 -8.46
C ARG A 379 6.45 -17.21 -8.93
N TYR A 380 5.92 -17.71 -10.04
CA TYR A 380 4.56 -17.45 -10.50
C TYR A 380 3.80 -18.76 -10.44
N ASP A 381 2.64 -18.77 -9.79
CA ASP A 381 1.83 -19.95 -9.55
C ASP A 381 0.39 -19.67 -9.95
N SER A 382 -0.12 -20.39 -10.95
CA SER A 382 -1.50 -20.27 -11.43
C SER A 382 -1.88 -18.85 -11.90
N CYS A 383 -0.91 -18.09 -12.40
CA CYS A 383 -1.12 -16.71 -12.87
C CYS A 383 -1.51 -16.62 -14.35
N GLN A 384 -2.20 -15.54 -14.73
CA GLN A 384 -2.40 -15.12 -16.11
C GLN A 384 -1.52 -13.90 -16.39
N LEU A 385 -0.64 -14.00 -17.39
CA LEU A 385 0.48 -13.07 -17.58
C LEU A 385 0.54 -12.53 -19.02
N VAL A 386 0.79 -11.23 -19.18
CA VAL A 386 0.86 -10.53 -20.48
C VAL A 386 2.26 -10.02 -20.82
N GLY A 387 2.58 -9.98 -22.11
CA GLY A 387 3.81 -9.38 -22.62
C GLY A 387 5.02 -10.27 -22.36
N ARG A 388 6.17 -9.67 -22.03
CA ARG A 388 7.38 -10.41 -21.65
C ARG A 388 7.85 -10.04 -20.25
N HIS A 389 8.44 -10.99 -19.56
CA HIS A 389 9.09 -10.76 -18.27
C HIS A 389 10.59 -10.57 -18.48
N GLU A 390 11.12 -9.50 -17.89
CA GLU A 390 12.49 -9.04 -18.12
C GLU A 390 13.42 -9.48 -16.98
N TYR A 391 14.55 -10.07 -17.35
CA TYR A 391 15.58 -10.53 -16.44
C TYR A 391 16.93 -9.95 -16.81
N ARG A 392 17.55 -9.26 -15.85
CA ARG A 392 18.85 -8.61 -15.98
C ARG A 392 19.84 -9.35 -15.11
N ALA A 393 21.05 -9.63 -15.61
CA ALA A 393 22.14 -10.06 -14.75
C ALA A 393 23.33 -9.12 -14.88
N LEU A 394 23.99 -8.84 -13.74
CA LEU A 394 25.22 -8.08 -13.71
C LEU A 394 26.33 -8.88 -14.40
N GLU A 395 27.20 -8.19 -15.16
CA GLU A 395 28.09 -8.74 -16.20
C GLU A 395 29.00 -9.92 -15.82
N ARG A 396 29.10 -10.31 -14.54
CA ARG A 396 29.98 -11.38 -14.03
C ARG A 396 29.29 -12.43 -13.16
N GLU A 397 27.97 -12.38 -13.03
CA GLU A 397 27.21 -13.16 -12.04
C GLU A 397 25.93 -13.74 -12.66
N ALA A 398 26.04 -14.52 -13.74
CA ALA A 398 24.89 -15.24 -14.28
C ALA A 398 24.41 -16.32 -13.28
N PRO A 399 23.08 -16.47 -13.09
CA PRO A 399 22.54 -17.54 -12.27
C PRO A 399 22.80 -18.92 -12.91
N ALA A 400 23.65 -19.73 -12.28
CA ALA A 400 23.99 -21.07 -12.74
C ALA A 400 22.87 -22.13 -12.52
N GLN A 401 21.75 -21.74 -11.91
CA GLN A 401 20.62 -22.60 -11.55
C GLN A 401 19.29 -21.87 -11.76
N THR A 402 18.18 -22.63 -11.82
CA THR A 402 16.83 -22.06 -11.88
C THR A 402 16.57 -21.11 -10.71
N VAL A 403 16.34 -19.83 -11.01
CA VAL A 403 15.94 -18.80 -10.04
C VAL A 403 14.53 -18.28 -10.29
N ALA A 404 13.96 -18.54 -11.47
CA ALA A 404 12.58 -18.19 -11.79
C ALA A 404 11.78 -19.40 -12.26
N ARG A 405 10.58 -19.57 -11.70
CA ARG A 405 9.65 -20.65 -12.07
C ARG A 405 8.25 -20.10 -12.34
N TYR A 406 7.68 -20.56 -13.44
CA TYR A 406 6.27 -20.40 -13.81
C TYR A 406 5.60 -21.76 -13.71
N ASP A 407 4.49 -21.84 -12.98
CA ASP A 407 3.78 -23.09 -12.71
C ASP A 407 2.29 -22.90 -12.98
N MET A 408 1.74 -23.69 -13.90
CA MET A 408 0.33 -23.61 -14.33
C MET A 408 -0.11 -22.20 -14.76
N CYS A 409 0.80 -21.43 -15.39
CA CYS A 409 0.50 -20.09 -15.86
C CYS A 409 -0.12 -20.08 -17.25
N LEU A 410 -0.95 -19.09 -17.51
CA LEU A 410 -1.44 -18.75 -18.85
C LEU A 410 -0.61 -17.57 -19.40
N LEU A 411 0.14 -17.83 -20.46
CA LEU A 411 1.00 -16.84 -21.12
C LEU A 411 0.26 -16.21 -22.29
N ARG A 412 0.09 -14.89 -22.23
CA ARG A 412 -0.50 -14.07 -23.30
C ARG A 412 0.58 -13.28 -24.03
N SER A 413 0.31 -12.98 -25.30
CA SER A 413 1.15 -12.23 -26.22
C SER A 413 2.41 -12.94 -26.75
N HIS A 414 3.02 -13.86 -26.01
CA HIS A 414 4.20 -14.62 -26.46
C HIS A 414 4.13 -16.09 -26.01
N PRO A 415 4.65 -17.04 -26.83
CA PRO A 415 4.88 -18.43 -26.39
C PRO A 415 6.01 -18.54 -25.37
N GLU A 416 6.13 -19.68 -24.69
CA GLU A 416 7.17 -19.91 -23.65
C GLU A 416 8.58 -19.55 -24.13
N ALA A 417 8.90 -19.90 -25.39
CA ALA A 417 10.21 -19.65 -26.00
C ALA A 417 10.55 -18.15 -26.14
N ASP A 418 9.54 -17.28 -26.19
CA ASP A 418 9.68 -15.84 -26.41
C ASP A 418 9.20 -14.99 -25.22
N PHE A 419 8.65 -15.63 -24.18
CA PHE A 419 8.06 -14.95 -23.02
C PHE A 419 9.12 -14.26 -22.14
N VAL A 420 10.33 -14.80 -22.11
CA VAL A 420 11.46 -14.26 -21.33
C VAL A 420 12.25 -13.28 -22.18
N ALA A 421 12.40 -12.05 -21.69
CA ALA A 421 13.37 -11.09 -22.21
C ALA A 421 14.59 -11.04 -21.29
N THR A 422 15.78 -11.17 -21.84
CA THR A 422 17.03 -11.17 -21.08
C THR A 422 17.93 -10.01 -21.49
N GLU A 423 18.57 -9.37 -20.52
CA GLU A 423 19.58 -8.32 -20.73
C GLU A 423 20.88 -8.62 -19.96
N GLY A 424 22.00 -8.06 -20.43
CA GLY A 424 23.30 -8.21 -19.77
C GLY A 424 23.82 -9.66 -19.78
N ALA A 425 24.39 -10.11 -18.66
CA ALA A 425 24.91 -11.48 -18.57
C ALA A 425 23.81 -12.56 -18.66
N ALA A 426 22.54 -12.21 -18.37
CA ALA A 426 21.42 -13.14 -18.46
C ALA A 426 21.13 -13.55 -19.91
N ALA A 427 21.53 -12.74 -20.89
CA ALA A 427 21.34 -13.05 -22.31
C ALA A 427 22.22 -14.22 -22.80
N ARG A 428 23.16 -14.71 -21.99
CA ARG A 428 24.08 -15.80 -22.35
C ARG A 428 23.61 -17.17 -21.88
N GLU A 429 22.66 -17.24 -20.96
CA GLU A 429 22.18 -18.48 -20.33
C GLU A 429 20.67 -18.38 -20.12
N THR A 430 19.86 -19.25 -20.73
CA THR A 430 18.39 -19.24 -20.53
C THR A 430 17.90 -20.25 -19.49
N GLY A 431 18.79 -21.14 -19.01
CA GLY A 431 18.45 -22.24 -18.10
C GLY A 431 18.00 -21.83 -16.69
N PHE A 432 18.02 -20.53 -16.38
CA PHE A 432 17.63 -20.02 -15.06
C PHE A 432 16.12 -19.75 -14.92
N VAL A 433 15.36 -19.84 -16.01
CA VAL A 433 13.90 -19.77 -16.03
C VAL A 433 13.32 -21.13 -16.40
N THR A 434 12.25 -21.54 -15.74
CA THR A 434 11.56 -22.79 -16.06
C THR A 434 10.05 -22.60 -16.08
N PHE A 435 9.40 -23.17 -17.09
CA PHE A 435 7.96 -23.24 -17.26
C PHE A 435 7.48 -24.67 -16.98
N ILE A 436 6.45 -24.81 -16.15
CA ILE A 436 5.87 -26.09 -15.77
C ILE A 436 4.37 -26.03 -16.03
N ASN A 437 3.87 -26.88 -16.92
CA ASN A 437 2.45 -26.98 -17.27
C ASN A 437 1.81 -25.63 -17.66
N CYS A 438 2.58 -24.73 -18.28
CA CYS A 438 2.04 -23.45 -18.74
C CYS A 438 1.33 -23.62 -20.09
N LEU A 439 0.38 -22.74 -20.36
CA LEU A 439 -0.32 -22.66 -21.63
C LEU A 439 0.09 -21.37 -22.32
N ASP A 440 0.61 -21.44 -23.54
CA ASP A 440 0.72 -20.26 -24.38
C ASP A 440 -0.49 -20.15 -25.32
N GLY A 441 -0.88 -18.93 -25.67
CA GLY A 441 -2.03 -18.67 -26.55
C GLY A 441 -1.90 -19.22 -27.98
N THR A 442 -0.90 -20.07 -28.27
CA THR A 442 -0.79 -20.79 -29.53
C THR A 442 -1.99 -21.72 -29.64
N PRO A 443 -2.81 -21.64 -30.71
CA PRO A 443 -3.89 -22.58 -30.91
C PRO A 443 -3.31 -23.98 -30.81
N ALA A 444 -3.91 -24.84 -29.99
CA ALA A 444 -3.52 -26.24 -29.92
C ALA A 444 -3.44 -26.76 -31.35
N ARG A 445 -2.25 -27.19 -31.76
CA ARG A 445 -2.02 -27.78 -33.08
C ARG A 445 -3.11 -28.82 -33.25
N GLU A 446 -4.05 -28.60 -34.17
CA GLU A 446 -5.12 -29.55 -34.45
C GLU A 446 -4.46 -30.91 -34.56
N SER A 447 -4.83 -31.83 -33.67
CA SER A 447 -4.40 -33.22 -33.83
C SER A 447 -4.80 -33.62 -35.24
N PRO A 448 -3.89 -34.19 -36.05
CA PRO A 448 -4.22 -34.54 -37.42
C PRO A 448 -5.51 -35.33 -37.38
N ALA A 449 -6.55 -34.77 -38.00
CA ALA A 449 -7.87 -35.36 -38.03
C ALA A 449 -7.69 -36.83 -38.40
N THR A 450 -8.06 -37.72 -37.48
CA THR A 450 -8.12 -39.14 -37.79
C THR A 450 -9.03 -39.23 -39.01
N GLU A 451 -8.50 -39.75 -40.12
CA GLU A 451 -9.24 -39.91 -41.36
C GLU A 451 -10.61 -40.51 -41.04
N PRO A 452 -11.71 -39.93 -41.56
CA PRO A 452 -13.02 -40.50 -41.34
C PRO A 452 -13.04 -41.91 -41.95
N GLU A 453 -13.29 -42.88 -41.07
CA GLU A 453 -13.56 -44.26 -41.43
C GLU A 453 -14.71 -44.29 -42.47
N PRO A 454 -14.57 -45.03 -43.58
CA PRO A 454 -15.54 -44.99 -44.66
C PRO A 454 -16.92 -45.46 -44.19
N ALA A 455 -17.91 -44.58 -44.31
CA ALA A 455 -19.29 -44.84 -43.92
C ALA A 455 -19.91 -45.99 -44.72
N ALA A 456 -20.57 -46.90 -43.99
CA ALA A 456 -21.42 -47.96 -44.52
C ALA A 456 -22.66 -47.38 -45.24
N PRO A 457 -23.25 -48.11 -46.21
CA PRO A 457 -24.25 -47.57 -47.12
C PRO A 457 -25.59 -47.26 -46.46
N GLU A 458 -26.13 -46.15 -46.94
CA GLU A 458 -27.36 -45.44 -46.58
C GLU A 458 -28.62 -46.29 -46.83
N ALA A 459 -29.46 -46.42 -45.80
CA ALA A 459 -30.79 -47.01 -45.90
C ALA A 459 -31.85 -45.91 -46.06
N ALA A 460 -32.82 -46.21 -46.92
CA ALA A 460 -33.76 -45.29 -47.55
C ALA A 460 -34.69 -44.50 -46.61
N ALA A 461 -35.07 -43.33 -47.13
CA ALA A 461 -35.92 -42.30 -46.56
C ALA A 461 -37.41 -42.64 -46.46
N GLU A 462 -38.12 -41.94 -45.57
CA GLU A 462 -39.56 -41.64 -45.65
C GLU A 462 -39.88 -40.32 -44.89
N PRO A 463 -41.03 -39.65 -45.12
CA PRO A 463 -41.03 -38.27 -45.62
C PRO A 463 -41.51 -37.19 -44.63
N ALA A 464 -41.26 -35.94 -45.04
CA ALA A 464 -41.46 -34.69 -44.33
C ALA A 464 -42.91 -34.35 -43.97
N ALA A 465 -43.05 -33.61 -42.87
CA ALA A 465 -44.26 -32.87 -42.47
C ALA A 465 -44.00 -31.34 -42.53
N PRO A 466 -45.04 -30.52 -42.76
CA PRO A 466 -44.92 -29.24 -43.45
C PRO A 466 -44.55 -28.04 -42.57
N GLU A 467 -43.94 -27.06 -43.23
CA GLU A 467 -43.52 -25.74 -42.74
C GLU A 467 -44.68 -24.91 -42.15
N ALA A 468 -44.39 -24.20 -41.05
CA ALA A 468 -45.19 -23.11 -40.53
C ALA A 468 -44.58 -21.75 -40.95
N PRO A 469 -45.40 -20.72 -41.21
CA PRO A 469 -44.99 -19.52 -41.94
C PRO A 469 -44.16 -18.53 -41.12
N SER A 470 -43.24 -17.89 -41.85
CA SER A 470 -42.31 -16.84 -41.46
C SER A 470 -43.03 -15.54 -41.06
N ALA A 471 -42.62 -14.95 -39.93
CA ALA A 471 -42.96 -13.59 -39.53
C ALA A 471 -41.95 -12.57 -40.12
N PRO A 472 -42.37 -11.34 -40.45
CA PRO A 472 -41.55 -10.39 -41.20
C PRO A 472 -40.51 -9.68 -40.34
N ALA A 473 -39.37 -9.39 -40.98
CA ALA A 473 -38.29 -8.58 -40.46
C ALA A 473 -38.72 -7.12 -40.22
N GLY A 474 -38.64 -6.67 -38.97
CA GLY A 474 -38.73 -5.27 -38.58
C GLY A 474 -37.35 -4.65 -38.47
N GLN A 475 -36.98 -3.84 -39.45
CA GLN A 475 -35.87 -2.90 -39.41
C GLN A 475 -36.18 -1.76 -38.41
N GLY A 476 -35.17 -1.36 -37.63
CA GLY A 476 -35.29 -0.21 -36.73
C GLY A 476 -33.99 0.05 -35.97
N LYS A 477 -32.94 0.49 -36.68
CA LYS A 477 -31.79 1.15 -36.06
C LYS A 477 -32.26 2.50 -35.50
N ALA A 478 -32.26 2.65 -34.18
CA ALA A 478 -32.39 3.96 -33.55
C ALA A 478 -31.05 4.68 -33.66
N GLU A 479 -31.03 5.72 -34.48
CA GLU A 479 -29.94 6.66 -34.67
C GLU A 479 -29.89 7.60 -33.45
N ALA A 480 -28.72 7.71 -32.81
CA ALA A 480 -28.53 8.62 -31.69
C ALA A 480 -28.56 10.09 -32.17
N PRO A 481 -29.15 11.01 -31.39
CA PRO A 481 -29.21 12.42 -31.76
C PRO A 481 -27.80 13.05 -31.77
N PRO A 482 -27.54 14.01 -32.67
CA PRO A 482 -26.23 14.65 -32.78
C PRO A 482 -25.90 15.48 -31.54
N GLU A 483 -24.66 15.31 -31.09
CA GLU A 483 -24.02 16.02 -29.99
C GLU A 483 -23.97 17.54 -30.30
N ALA A 484 -24.39 18.35 -29.33
CA ALA A 484 -24.40 19.81 -29.47
C ALA A 484 -22.96 20.36 -29.54
N PRO A 485 -22.69 21.38 -30.37
CA PRO A 485 -21.36 21.96 -30.50
C PRO A 485 -20.93 22.67 -29.19
N PRO A 486 -19.62 22.68 -28.88
CA PRO A 486 -19.10 23.30 -27.66
C PRO A 486 -19.31 24.81 -27.68
N ALA A 487 -19.72 25.35 -26.54
CA ALA A 487 -19.84 26.79 -26.32
C ALA A 487 -18.47 27.48 -26.45
N THR A 488 -18.38 28.46 -27.34
CA THR A 488 -17.24 29.34 -27.51
C THR A 488 -17.08 30.25 -26.29
N VAL A 489 -15.93 30.14 -25.62
CA VAL A 489 -15.50 31.06 -24.57
C VAL A 489 -14.96 32.34 -25.23
N PRO A 490 -15.45 33.54 -24.90
CA PRO A 490 -14.90 34.78 -25.42
C PRO A 490 -13.51 35.06 -24.81
N PRO A 491 -12.60 35.71 -25.55
CA PRO A 491 -11.27 36.06 -25.05
C PRO A 491 -11.35 37.12 -23.94
N PRO A 492 -10.35 37.18 -23.05
CA PRO A 492 -10.28 38.19 -22.00
C PRO A 492 -10.12 39.58 -22.63
N GLY A 493 -11.02 40.49 -22.26
CA GLY A 493 -10.90 41.92 -22.56
C GLY A 493 -9.67 42.52 -21.91
N ARG A 494 -9.07 43.47 -22.62
CA ARG A 494 -7.93 44.30 -22.20
C ARG A 494 -8.21 45.12 -20.95
#